data_AF-A0A1F2TDW7-F1
#
_entry.id   AF-A0A1F2TDW7-F1
#
_cell.length_a   1.000
_cell.length_b   1.000
_cell.length_c   1.000
_cell.angle_alpha   90.00
_cell.angle_beta   90.00
_cell.angle_gamma   90.00
#
_symmetry.space_group_name_H-M   'P 1'
#
loop_
_entity.id
_entity.type
_entity.pdbx_description
1 polymer ?
#
loop_
_entity_poly.entity_id
_entity_poly.type
_entity_poly.pdbx_seq_one_letter_code
_entity_poly.pdbx_strand_id
1 'polypeptide(L)' 'MNEEMLREMIRESVARHMGLASAPERHAPQPLPFQAHASHFRYRLPESGGPCLIEPVVSCTHCGYCQSHGH' A
#
# COMPACT_ATOMS: atom_id res chain seq x y z
N MET A 1 -6.26 28.07 -26.62
CA MET A 1 -6.32 26.60 -26.43
C MET A 1 -7.62 26.30 -25.69
N ASN A 2 -8.58 25.65 -26.34
CA ASN A 2 -9.92 25.40 -25.78
C ASN A 2 -9.96 24.08 -25.00
N GLU A 3 -10.93 23.92 -24.10
CA GLU A 3 -11.12 22.72 -23.29
C GLU A 3 -11.40 21.47 -24.15
N GLU A 4 -12.09 21.63 -25.27
CA GLU A 4 -12.31 20.54 -26.25
C GLU A 4 -11.00 20.03 -26.85
N MET A 5 -10.09 20.96 -27.19
CA MET A 5 -8.78 20.65 -27.75
C MET A 5 -7.90 19.92 -26.72
N LEU A 6 -8.03 20.27 -25.44
CA LEU A 6 -7.35 19.58 -24.35
C LEU A 6 -7.88 18.15 -24.17
N ARG A 7 -9.20 17.97 -24.24
CA ARG A 7 -9.84 16.64 -24.12
C ARG A 7 -9.45 15.71 -25.26
N GLU A 8 -9.38 16.21 -26.50
CA GLU A 8 -8.90 15.43 -27.64
C GLU A 8 -7.44 14.98 -27.47
N MET A 9 -6.57 15.89 -27.05
CA MET A 9 -5.15 15.60 -26.81
C MET A 9 -4.95 14.54 -25.72
N ILE A 10 -5.74 14.60 -24.64
CA ILE A 10 -5.72 13.59 -23.58
C ILE A 10 -6.18 12.23 -24.13
N ARG A 11 -7.29 12.18 -24.89
CA ARG A 11 -7.79 10.94 -25.48
C ARG A 11 -6.77 10.29 -26.40
N GLU A 12 -6.13 11.07 -27.26
CA GLU A 12 -5.09 10.59 -28.18
C GLU A 12 -3.85 10.08 -27.42
N SER A 13 -3.45 10.76 -26.34
CA SER A 13 -2.33 10.33 -25.49
C SER A 13 -2.64 9.04 -24.74
N VAL A 14 -3.84 8.94 -24.15
CA VAL A 14 -4.31 7.71 -23.49
C VAL A 14 -4.39 6.56 -24.50
N ALA A 15 -4.92 6.79 -25.70
CA ALA A 15 -4.99 5.76 -26.73
C ALA A 15 -3.59 5.27 -27.15
N ARG A 16 -2.62 6.17 -27.30
CA ARG A 16 -1.22 5.81 -27.61
C ARG A 16 -0.57 5.01 -26.49
N HIS A 17 -0.73 5.44 -25.23
CA HIS A 17 -0.07 4.78 -24.10
C HIS A 17 -0.77 3.49 -23.63
N MET A 18 -2.10 3.40 -23.76
CA MET A 18 -2.86 2.21 -23.37
C MET A 18 -3.04 1.21 -24.51
N GLY A 19 -2.93 1.64 -25.78
CA GLY A 19 -2.92 0.73 -26.94
C GLY A 19 -1.58 0.03 -27.17
N LEU A 20 -0.48 0.60 -26.64
CA LEU A 20 0.85 -0.03 -26.56
C LEU A 20 1.05 -0.82 -25.27
N ALA A 21 0.08 -0.80 -24.35
CA ALA A 21 -0.01 -1.85 -23.35
C ALA A 21 -0.45 -3.10 -24.10
N SER A 22 0.54 -3.81 -24.66
CA SER A 22 0.49 -5.26 -24.90
C SER A 22 -0.43 -5.82 -23.82
N ALA A 23 -1.55 -6.46 -24.21
CA ALA A 23 -2.46 -7.13 -23.28
C ALA A 23 -1.59 -7.73 -22.18
N PRO A 24 -1.80 -7.38 -20.88
CA PRO A 24 -0.85 -7.75 -19.86
C PRO A 24 -0.60 -9.22 -20.06
N GLU A 25 0.63 -9.58 -20.46
CA GLU A 25 1.02 -10.98 -20.50
C GLU A 25 0.57 -11.47 -19.15
N ARG A 26 -0.35 -12.44 -19.14
CA ARG A 26 -0.82 -13.05 -17.91
C ARG A 26 0.41 -13.76 -17.36
N HIS A 27 1.28 -12.99 -16.71
CA HIS A 27 2.38 -13.48 -15.94
C HIS A 27 1.67 -14.37 -14.94
N ALA A 28 1.85 -15.68 -15.12
CA ALA A 28 1.45 -16.63 -14.11
C ALA A 28 1.92 -16.06 -12.77
N PRO A 29 1.10 -16.03 -11.72
CA PRO A 29 1.49 -15.43 -10.45
C PRO A 29 2.77 -16.11 -10.00
N GLN A 30 3.89 -15.43 -10.22
CA GLN A 30 5.17 -15.91 -9.79
C GLN A 30 5.12 -15.81 -8.26
N PRO A 31 5.33 -16.90 -7.53
CA PRO A 31 5.41 -16.82 -6.08
C PRO A 31 6.57 -15.88 -5.76
N LEU A 32 6.24 -14.65 -5.34
CA LEU A 32 7.23 -13.75 -4.80
C LEU A 32 7.75 -14.41 -3.53
N PRO A 33 9.08 -14.47 -3.32
CA PRO A 33 9.61 -14.99 -2.08
C PRO A 33 9.13 -14.08 -0.95
N PHE A 34 8.21 -14.58 -0.13
CA PHE A 34 7.80 -13.91 1.09
C PHE A 34 8.94 -14.01 2.09
N GLN A 35 9.77 -12.98 2.13
CA GLN A 35 10.85 -12.89 3.10
C GLN A 35 10.31 -12.19 4.35
N ALA A 36 9.89 -12.99 5.32
CA ALA A 36 9.42 -12.50 6.60
C ALA A 36 10.60 -11.87 7.38
N HIS A 37 10.75 -10.55 7.32
CA HIS A 37 11.67 -9.84 8.19
C HIS A 37 11.01 -9.63 9.56
N ALA A 38 11.78 -9.77 10.65
CA ALA A 38 11.26 -9.64 12.01
C ALA A 38 10.59 -8.27 12.27
N SER A 39 11.00 -7.22 11.55
CA SER A 39 10.37 -5.89 11.61
C SER A 39 8.96 -5.84 11.01
N HIS A 40 8.57 -6.82 10.19
CA HIS A 40 7.23 -6.94 9.62
C HIS A 40 6.27 -7.76 10.49
N PHE A 41 6.75 -8.31 11.60
CA PHE A 41 5.91 -9.10 12.50
C PHE A 41 4.90 -8.19 13.21
N ARG A 42 3.61 -8.59 13.19
CA ARG A 42 2.54 -7.89 13.89
C ARG A 42 2.18 -8.62 15.19
N TYR A 43 2.39 -7.99 16.33
CA TYR A 43 1.95 -8.54 17.61
C TYR A 43 0.43 -8.47 17.76
N ARG A 44 -0.17 -9.55 18.26
CA ARG A 44 -1.59 -9.56 18.63
C ARG A 44 -1.75 -8.80 19.95
N LEU A 45 -2.44 -7.67 19.91
CA LEU A 45 -2.71 -6.86 21.09
C LEU A 45 -4.06 -7.22 21.72
N PRO A 46 -4.22 -7.07 23.05
CA PRO A 46 -5.52 -7.20 23.72
C PRO A 46 -6.54 -6.20 23.14
N GLU A 47 -7.81 -6.60 23.09
CA GLU A 47 -8.90 -5.76 22.55
C GLU A 47 -9.19 -4.54 23.43
N SER A 48 -8.94 -4.65 24.75
CA SER A 48 -9.23 -3.60 25.71
C SER A 48 -8.04 -2.65 25.88
N GLY A 49 -8.30 -1.36 25.74
CA GLY A 49 -7.35 -0.29 25.99
C GLY A 49 -6.64 -0.43 27.35
N GLY A 50 -5.34 -0.21 27.31
CA GLY A 50 -4.41 -0.28 28.43
C GLY A 50 -3.19 0.60 28.15
N PRO A 51 -2.09 0.49 28.92
CA PRO A 51 -0.87 1.21 28.61
C PRO A 51 -0.27 0.77 27.27
N CYS A 52 0.38 1.69 26.53
CA CYS A 52 1.09 1.37 25.31
C CYS A 52 2.24 0.40 25.59
N LEU A 53 2.43 -0.59 24.73
CA LEU A 53 3.43 -1.65 24.92
C LEU A 53 4.87 -1.12 24.84
N ILE A 54 5.10 -0.07 24.05
CA ILE A 54 6.41 0.59 23.90
C ILE A 54 6.58 1.71 24.92
N GLU A 55 5.50 2.39 25.28
CA GLU A 55 5.49 3.54 26.21
C GLU A 55 4.45 3.33 27.32
N PRO A 56 4.78 2.61 28.41
CA PRO A 56 3.78 2.20 29.42
C PRO A 56 3.06 3.35 30.13
N VAL A 57 3.59 4.57 30.04
CA VAL A 57 3.01 5.78 30.64
C VAL A 57 1.89 6.38 29.77
N VAL A 58 1.79 5.97 28.51
CA VAL A 58 0.82 6.50 27.53
C VAL A 58 -0.36 5.53 27.38
N SER A 59 -1.59 6.05 27.35
CA SER A 59 -2.78 5.23 27.07
C SER A 59 -2.83 4.78 25.61
N CYS A 60 -3.14 3.51 25.37
CA CYS A 60 -3.26 2.96 24.03
C CYS A 60 -4.46 3.57 23.28
N THR A 61 -4.19 4.14 22.11
CA THR A 61 -5.20 4.69 21.20
C THR A 61 -5.41 3.83 19.95
N HIS A 62 -4.91 2.59 19.96
CA HIS A 62 -4.98 1.66 18.82
C HIS A 62 -4.31 2.19 17.54
N CYS A 63 -3.30 3.05 17.67
CA CYS A 63 -2.55 3.61 16.53
C CYS A 63 -1.73 2.58 15.73
N GLY A 64 -1.57 1.35 16.24
CA GLY A 64 -0.85 0.27 15.56
C GLY A 64 0.67 0.33 15.69
N TYR A 65 1.24 1.39 16.28
CA TYR A 65 2.69 1.56 16.44
C TYR A 65 3.32 0.46 17.31
N CYS A 66 2.63 0.06 18.38
CA CYS A 66 3.03 -1.09 19.22
C CYS A 66 2.91 -2.45 18.52
N GLN A 67 2.33 -2.53 17.31
CA GLN A 67 2.18 -3.79 16.60
C GLN A 67 3.40 -4.14 15.77
N SER A 68 4.22 -3.17 15.35
CA SER A 68 5.43 -3.42 14.56
C SER A 68 6.58 -2.60 15.11
N HIS A 69 7.73 -3.23 15.37
CA HIS A 69 8.98 -2.51 15.68
C HIS A 69 9.58 -1.86 14.41
N GLY A 70 8.74 -1.17 13.64
CA GLY A 70 9.00 -0.78 12.25
C GLY A 70 10.39 -0.20 12.01
N HIS A 71 10.98 -0.64 10.91
CA HIS A 71 11.90 0.15 10.11
C HIS A 71 11.08 0.85 9.02
#